data_AF-A0A4R5NTE0-F1
#
_entry.id   AF-A0A4R5NTE0-F1
#
_cell.length_a   1.000
_cell.length_b   1.000
_cell.length_c   1.000
_cell.angle_alpha   90.00
_cell.angle_beta   90.00
_cell.angle_gamma   90.00
#
_symmetry.space_group_name_H-M   'P 1'
#
loop_
_entity.id
_entity.type
_entity.pdbx_description
1 polymer ?
#
loop_
_entity_poly.entity_id
_entity_poly.type
_entity_poly.pdbx_seq_one_letter_code
_entity_poly.pdbx_strand_id
1 'polypeptide(L)'
;MRGESKLMPILFALAVALYLATLLVRFLWVRFDLAKLGAEKEQRNSTALLNAIGGVHGTITLAMAFSLPLTAFGKALPYRNAIIFVAAVVIILSLVVPTVILPLLLPKKENILSDEEVTLHRNQMVDYASQQLIASSPKDDAQIATVLETLLSQKGSSGRVNRKKLQEIFNQTNQITTDVALKMARDGEIDPNTAQTYLRLSQFHSRFTQGSRFKQFLRRGSFVLLRLRGKRKVGRQRNQPRKSDFKSRSFDQRTVKLQKMREDMVKIENKIYEQVMTYLKDAANTDNSAEISVVRHSYNEHHSRYRADQADQEREQELFLQAFQYEYNYVQTSVQSGRISKKLGNELYQQISTDELAYMQNVAN
;
A
#
# COMPACT_ATOMS: atom_id res chain seq x y z
N MET A 1 50.63 -38.44 25.38
CA MET A 1 49.68 -37.37 24.99
C MET A 1 50.00 -36.66 23.64
N ARG A 2 50.83 -37.23 22.74
CA ARG A 2 51.12 -36.65 21.40
C ARG A 2 50.28 -37.24 20.25
N GLY A 3 49.47 -38.27 20.52
CA GLY A 3 48.65 -38.96 19.51
C GLY A 3 47.30 -38.30 19.24
N GLU A 4 46.65 -37.72 20.26
CA GLU A 4 45.28 -37.18 20.13
C GLU A 4 45.22 -35.84 19.39
N SER A 5 46.27 -35.02 19.44
CA SER A 5 46.30 -33.74 18.73
C SER A 5 46.35 -33.89 17.20
N LYS A 6 46.82 -35.03 16.69
CA LYS A 6 46.81 -35.35 15.25
C LYS A 6 45.48 -35.93 14.77
N LEU A 7 44.65 -36.48 15.67
CA LEU A 7 43.39 -37.12 15.30
C LEU A 7 42.29 -36.10 15.00
N MET A 8 42.21 -35.01 15.78
CA MET A 8 41.22 -33.95 15.58
C MET A 8 41.24 -33.31 14.17
N PRO A 9 42.40 -32.89 13.61
CA PRO A 9 42.43 -32.34 12.25
C PRO A 9 42.08 -33.39 11.18
N ILE A 10 42.43 -34.66 11.40
CA ILE A 10 42.08 -35.75 10.47
C ILE A 10 40.56 -35.98 10.46
N LEU A 11 39.92 -36.01 11.63
CA LEU A 11 38.46 -36.15 11.75
C LEU A 11 37.72 -34.96 11.12
N PHE A 12 38.25 -33.75 11.31
CA PHE A 12 37.70 -32.56 10.67
C PHE A 12 37.83 -32.63 9.14
N ALA A 13 39.00 -32.99 8.61
CA ALA A 13 39.21 -33.18 7.18
C ALA A 13 38.28 -34.26 6.60
N LEU A 14 38.07 -35.36 7.34
CA LEU A 14 37.14 -36.42 6.98
C LEU A 14 35.68 -35.92 6.95
N ALA A 15 35.27 -35.09 7.92
CA ALA A 15 33.94 -34.48 7.93
C ALA A 15 33.71 -33.55 6.72
N VAL A 16 34.71 -32.73 6.38
CA VAL A 16 34.67 -31.89 5.17
C VAL A 16 34.58 -32.74 3.91
N ALA A 17 35.37 -33.82 3.81
CA ALA A 17 35.33 -34.73 2.67
C ALA A 17 33.96 -35.42 2.53
N LEU A 18 33.34 -35.85 3.63
CA LEU A 18 32.01 -36.43 3.63
C LEU A 18 30.94 -35.42 3.21
N TYR A 19 31.02 -34.18 3.69
CA TYR A 19 30.11 -33.10 3.26
C TYR A 19 30.24 -32.82 1.76
N LEU A 20 31.47 -32.76 1.23
CA LEU A 20 31.69 -32.58 -0.21
C LEU A 20 31.17 -33.78 -1.02
N ALA A 21 31.35 -35.01 -0.52
CA ALA A 21 30.85 -36.21 -1.18
C ALA A 21 29.32 -36.22 -1.25
N THR A 22 28.60 -35.87 -0.18
CA THR A 22 27.13 -35.79 -0.20
C THR A 22 26.64 -34.67 -1.11
N LEU A 23 27.33 -33.54 -1.15
CA LEU A 23 27.05 -32.43 -2.06
C LEU A 23 27.22 -32.87 -3.53
N LEU A 24 28.31 -33.59 -3.85
CA LEU A 24 28.56 -34.14 -5.19
C LEU A 24 27.49 -35.14 -5.60
N VAL A 25 27.13 -36.08 -4.72
CA VAL A 25 26.07 -37.06 -5.00
C VAL A 25 24.75 -36.34 -5.30
N ARG A 26 24.40 -35.32 -4.51
CA ARG A 26 23.18 -34.53 -4.73
C ARG A 26 23.22 -33.72 -6.02
N PHE A 27 24.37 -33.14 -6.35
CA PHE A 27 24.59 -32.45 -7.62
C PHE A 27 24.43 -33.40 -8.81
N LEU A 28 25.06 -34.57 -8.78
CA LEU A 28 24.96 -35.58 -9.84
C LEU A 28 23.52 -36.11 -9.97
N TRP A 29 22.83 -36.33 -8.85
CA TRP A 29 21.44 -36.78 -8.84
C TRP A 29 20.50 -35.87 -9.64
N VAL A 30 20.64 -34.55 -9.46
CA VAL A 30 19.87 -33.55 -10.22
C VAL A 30 20.41 -33.40 -11.64
N ARG A 31 21.73 -33.40 -11.80
CA ARG A 31 22.40 -33.26 -13.10
C ARG A 31 22.02 -34.37 -14.08
N PHE A 32 21.79 -35.59 -13.61
CA PHE A 32 21.40 -36.75 -14.41
C PHE A 32 19.88 -36.94 -14.57
N ASP A 33 19.04 -35.97 -14.19
CA ASP A 33 17.57 -36.02 -14.35
C ASP A 33 16.86 -37.16 -13.58
N LEU A 34 17.54 -37.76 -12.60
CA LEU A 34 16.93 -38.81 -11.77
C LEU A 34 15.80 -38.24 -10.88
N ALA A 35 15.81 -36.93 -10.65
CA ALA A 35 14.66 -36.15 -10.20
C ALA A 35 14.16 -35.30 -11.37
N LYS A 36 12.98 -35.60 -11.92
CA LYS A 36 12.32 -34.82 -12.99
C LYS A 36 11.96 -33.42 -12.50
N LEU A 37 12.95 -32.55 -12.38
CA LEU A 37 12.80 -31.11 -12.19
C LEU A 37 12.77 -30.55 -13.62
N GLY A 38 11.60 -30.16 -14.13
CA GLY A 38 11.41 -29.69 -15.51
C GLY A 38 12.14 -28.38 -15.84
N ALA A 39 13.46 -28.37 -15.69
CA ALA A 39 14.35 -27.24 -15.95
C ALA A 39 14.84 -27.28 -17.41
N GLU A 40 14.90 -26.12 -18.05
CA GLU A 40 15.46 -25.95 -19.39
C GLU A 40 16.94 -26.40 -19.43
N LYS A 41 17.35 -27.04 -20.55
CA LYS A 41 18.69 -27.63 -20.72
C LYS A 41 19.84 -26.65 -20.43
N GLU A 42 19.62 -25.35 -20.66
CA GLU A 42 20.63 -24.30 -20.54
C GLU A 42 20.96 -23.92 -19.09
N GLN A 43 20.01 -24.08 -18.15
CA GLN A 43 20.21 -23.74 -16.73
C GLN A 43 20.42 -24.95 -15.81
N ARG A 44 20.50 -26.15 -16.39
CA ARG A 44 20.54 -27.42 -15.66
C ARG A 44 21.69 -27.52 -14.64
N ASN A 45 22.87 -26.98 -14.96
CA ASN A 45 24.01 -26.99 -14.03
C ASN A 45 23.81 -26.02 -12.86
N SER A 46 23.29 -24.82 -13.12
CA SER A 46 23.02 -23.80 -12.09
C SER A 46 21.91 -24.25 -11.14
N THR A 47 20.85 -24.85 -11.67
CA THR A 47 19.76 -25.43 -10.88
C THR A 47 20.22 -26.63 -10.06
N ALA A 48 21.08 -27.50 -10.62
CA ALA A 48 21.67 -28.62 -9.89
C ALA A 48 22.57 -28.14 -8.75
N LEU A 49 23.39 -27.11 -8.99
CA LEU A 49 24.26 -26.50 -7.98
C LEU A 49 23.45 -25.85 -6.86
N LEU A 50 22.42 -25.08 -7.21
CA LEU A 50 21.53 -24.42 -6.25
C LEU A 50 20.81 -25.44 -5.36
N ASN A 51 20.28 -26.51 -5.95
CA ASN A 51 19.60 -27.57 -5.19
C ASN A 51 20.57 -28.43 -4.36
N ALA A 52 21.81 -28.63 -4.82
CA ALA A 52 22.83 -29.35 -4.08
C ALA A 52 23.26 -28.58 -2.83
N ILE A 53 23.49 -27.27 -2.97
CA ILE A 53 23.91 -26.39 -1.89
C ILE A 53 22.75 -26.11 -0.93
N GLY A 54 21.52 -25.95 -1.40
CA GLY A 54 20.35 -25.69 -0.53
C GLY A 54 19.96 -26.82 0.43
N GLY A 55 20.69 -27.94 0.41
CA GLY A 55 20.44 -29.10 1.25
C GLY A 55 20.95 -28.99 2.68
N VAL A 56 20.10 -28.57 3.60
CA VAL A 56 20.44 -28.54 5.04
C VAL A 56 20.28 -29.92 5.67
N HIS A 57 21.32 -30.39 6.38
CA HIS A 57 21.22 -31.54 7.28
C HIS A 57 20.78 -31.07 8.67
N GLY A 58 19.89 -31.83 9.31
CA GLY A 58 19.27 -31.42 10.56
C GLY A 58 19.12 -32.54 11.58
N THR A 59 17.96 -32.57 12.20
CA THR A 59 17.61 -33.42 13.36
C THR A 59 17.74 -34.92 13.09
N ILE A 60 17.49 -35.38 11.85
CA ILE A 60 17.55 -36.80 11.49
C ILE A 60 18.98 -37.34 11.61
N THR A 61 19.99 -36.61 11.10
CA THR A 61 21.39 -37.01 11.16
C THR A 61 21.89 -37.08 12.60
N LEU A 62 21.47 -36.12 13.44
CA LEU A 62 21.82 -36.09 14.85
C LEU A 62 21.18 -37.24 15.63
N ALA A 63 19.90 -37.53 15.38
CA ALA A 63 19.19 -38.65 15.98
C ALA A 63 19.85 -39.99 15.64
N MET A 64 20.26 -40.19 14.38
CA MET A 64 20.99 -41.39 13.96
C MET A 64 22.38 -41.50 14.61
N ALA A 65 23.09 -40.38 14.76
CA ALA A 65 24.40 -40.39 15.42
C ALA A 65 24.28 -40.77 16.90
N PHE A 66 23.24 -40.27 17.60
CA PHE A 66 23.00 -40.60 19.01
C PHE A 66 22.35 -41.96 19.24
N SER A 67 21.62 -42.51 18.27
CA SER A 67 21.06 -43.86 18.34
C SER A 67 22.12 -44.96 18.31
N LEU A 68 23.38 -44.63 18.01
CA LEU A 68 24.50 -45.57 18.12
C LEU A 68 24.64 -46.03 19.59
N PRO A 69 24.55 -47.35 19.85
CA PRO A 69 24.58 -47.89 21.19
C PRO A 69 25.93 -47.64 21.86
N LEU A 70 25.92 -47.52 23.19
CA LEU A 70 27.15 -47.34 23.98
C LEU A 70 28.05 -48.58 23.94
N THR A 71 27.44 -49.75 23.84
CA THR A 71 28.12 -51.05 23.82
C THR A 71 27.59 -51.92 22.70
N ALA A 72 28.49 -52.61 22.00
CA ALA A 72 28.18 -53.66 21.04
C ALA A 72 28.93 -54.93 21.44
N PHE A 73 28.24 -56.07 21.49
CA PHE A 73 28.83 -57.37 21.83
C PHE A 73 29.64 -57.36 23.16
N GLY A 74 29.12 -56.68 24.18
CA GLY A 74 29.74 -56.60 25.52
C GLY A 74 30.98 -55.70 25.62
N LYS A 75 31.37 -54.98 24.57
CA LYS A 75 32.47 -54.00 24.57
C LYS A 75 31.95 -52.60 24.22
N ALA A 76 32.63 -51.56 24.69
CA ALA A 76 32.34 -50.19 24.30
C ALA A 76 32.49 -50.02 22.78
N LEU A 77 31.52 -49.35 22.14
CA LEU A 77 31.55 -49.17 20.69
C LEU A 77 32.76 -48.29 20.30
N PRO A 78 33.71 -48.82 19.51
CA PRO A 78 34.88 -48.04 19.11
C PRO A 78 34.45 -46.85 18.25
N TYR A 79 35.16 -45.72 18.38
CA TYR A 79 34.98 -44.51 17.56
C TYR A 79 33.61 -43.83 17.59
N ARG A 80 32.69 -44.20 18.50
CA ARG A 80 31.37 -43.55 18.63
C ARG A 80 31.46 -42.03 18.73
N ASN A 81 32.34 -41.53 19.61
CA ASN A 81 32.52 -40.08 19.81
C ASN A 81 33.09 -39.40 18.56
N ALA A 82 33.94 -40.08 17.80
CA ALA A 82 34.48 -39.58 16.54
C ALA A 82 33.38 -39.48 15.47
N ILE A 83 32.48 -40.47 15.38
CA ILE A 83 31.32 -40.43 14.47
C ILE A 83 30.38 -39.27 14.82
N ILE A 84 30.08 -39.07 16.11
CA ILE A 84 29.23 -37.96 16.58
C ILE A 84 29.90 -36.62 16.27
N PHE A 85 31.21 -36.49 16.49
CA PHE A 85 31.97 -35.29 16.16
C PHE A 85 31.90 -34.97 14.65
N VAL A 86 32.14 -35.96 13.80
CA VAL A 86 32.03 -35.81 12.33
C VAL A 86 30.62 -35.41 11.92
N ALA A 87 29.58 -36.05 12.48
CA ALA A 87 28.18 -35.72 12.19
C ALA A 87 27.85 -34.27 12.58
N ALA A 88 28.32 -33.81 13.74
CA ALA A 88 28.12 -32.44 14.19
C ALA A 88 28.80 -31.43 13.25
N VAL A 89 30.05 -31.70 12.82
CA VAL A 89 30.76 -30.84 11.87
C VAL A 89 30.04 -30.78 10.51
N VAL A 90 29.55 -31.92 10.00
CA VAL A 90 28.77 -31.97 8.74
C VAL A 90 27.47 -31.16 8.85
N ILE A 91 26.77 -31.22 9.98
CA ILE A 91 25.55 -30.41 10.22
C ILE A 91 25.90 -28.92 10.17
N ILE A 92 26.95 -28.50 10.90
CA ILE A 92 27.38 -27.09 10.92
C ILE A 92 27.75 -26.61 9.51
N LEU A 93 28.52 -27.39 8.76
CA LEU A 93 28.87 -27.07 7.38
C LEU A 93 27.61 -26.95 6.50
N SER A 94 26.64 -27.86 6.64
CA SER A 94 25.40 -27.83 5.88
C SER A 94 24.48 -26.64 6.20
N LEU A 95 24.67 -25.98 7.33
CA LEU A 95 23.95 -24.76 7.71
C LEU A 95 24.70 -23.51 7.25
N VAL A 96 26.01 -23.46 7.49
CA VAL A 96 26.83 -22.26 7.23
C VAL A 96 27.07 -22.07 5.73
N VAL A 97 27.42 -23.14 5.02
CA VAL A 97 27.77 -23.07 3.60
C VAL A 97 26.62 -22.49 2.75
N PRO A 98 25.36 -22.92 2.90
CA PRO A 98 24.28 -22.35 2.09
C PRO A 98 23.97 -20.91 2.47
N THR A 99 24.05 -20.53 3.75
CA THR A 99 23.83 -19.14 4.19
C THR A 99 24.82 -18.17 3.55
N VAL A 100 26.08 -18.59 3.36
CA VAL A 100 27.11 -17.74 2.73
C VAL A 100 27.08 -17.84 1.22
N ILE A 101 26.96 -19.05 0.65
CA ILE A 101 27.13 -19.27 -0.79
C ILE A 101 25.85 -18.90 -1.58
N LEU A 102 24.65 -19.18 -1.07
CA LEU A 102 23.41 -18.87 -1.79
C LEU A 102 23.22 -17.39 -2.16
N PRO A 103 23.44 -16.40 -1.26
CA PRO A 103 23.30 -15.00 -1.65
C PRO A 103 24.35 -14.53 -2.67
N LEU A 104 25.46 -15.25 -2.82
CA LEU A 104 26.48 -14.97 -3.85
C LEU A 104 26.15 -15.62 -5.19
N LEU A 105 25.55 -16.81 -5.18
CA LEU A 105 25.16 -17.56 -6.38
C LEU A 105 23.84 -17.07 -6.98
N LEU A 106 22.93 -16.60 -6.14
CA LEU A 106 21.67 -16.02 -6.59
C LEU A 106 21.96 -14.65 -7.20
N PRO A 107 21.48 -14.36 -8.42
CA PRO A 107 21.62 -13.04 -9.00
C PRO A 107 21.00 -12.02 -8.04
N LYS A 108 21.71 -10.91 -7.80
CA LYS A 108 21.11 -9.75 -7.14
C LYS A 108 19.83 -9.42 -7.90
N LYS A 109 18.77 -9.07 -7.17
CA LYS A 109 17.50 -8.63 -7.76
C LYS A 109 17.79 -7.32 -8.50
N GLU A 110 18.31 -7.42 -9.71
CA GLU A 110 18.37 -6.28 -10.61
C GLU A 110 16.91 -5.87 -10.82
N ASN A 111 16.61 -4.63 -10.49
CA ASN A 111 15.40 -4.00 -10.99
C ASN A 111 15.61 -3.89 -12.50
N ILE A 112 15.28 -4.97 -13.22
CA ILE A 112 15.30 -5.06 -14.69
C ILE A 112 14.34 -4.02 -15.31
N LEU A 113 13.58 -3.30 -14.47
CA LEU A 113 12.76 -2.17 -14.83
C LEU A 113 13.44 -0.93 -14.26
N SER A 114 13.83 0.00 -15.12
CA SER A 114 14.26 1.32 -14.67
C SER A 114 13.05 2.00 -14.03
N ASP A 115 13.21 2.59 -12.84
CA ASP A 115 12.15 3.35 -12.17
C ASP A 115 11.60 4.47 -13.09
N GLU A 116 12.46 4.99 -13.98
CA GLU A 116 12.09 5.97 -15.01
C GLU A 116 11.17 5.37 -16.08
N GLU A 117 11.42 4.14 -16.51
CA GLU A 117 10.60 3.42 -17.50
C GLU A 117 9.21 3.09 -16.94
N VAL A 118 9.15 2.65 -15.67
CA VAL A 118 7.89 2.41 -14.96
C VAL A 118 7.08 3.71 -14.86
N THR A 119 7.73 4.80 -14.47
CA THR A 119 7.09 6.11 -14.33
C THR A 119 6.60 6.63 -15.69
N LEU A 120 7.40 6.48 -16.74
CA LEU A 120 7.03 6.89 -18.09
C LEU A 120 5.78 6.16 -18.57
N HIS A 121 5.75 4.84 -18.49
CA HIS A 121 4.62 4.05 -18.96
C HIS A 121 3.38 4.19 -18.08
N ARG A 122 3.53 4.39 -16.77
CA ARG A 122 2.42 4.79 -15.89
C ARG A 122 1.81 6.12 -16.33
N ASN A 123 2.65 7.11 -16.60
CA ASN A 123 2.18 8.43 -17.03
C ASN A 123 1.43 8.35 -18.38
N GLN A 124 1.95 7.56 -19.32
CA GLN A 124 1.28 7.32 -20.61
C GLN A 124 -0.04 6.56 -20.46
N MET A 125 -0.11 5.60 -19.54
CA MET A 125 -1.33 4.86 -19.21
C MET A 125 -2.42 5.79 -18.68
N VAL A 126 -2.08 6.64 -17.70
CA VAL A 126 -2.99 7.64 -17.14
C VAL A 126 -3.43 8.65 -18.21
N ASP A 127 -2.51 9.10 -19.06
CA ASP A 127 -2.82 10.02 -20.17
C ASP A 127 -3.80 9.38 -21.18
N TYR A 128 -3.59 8.10 -21.52
CA TYR A 128 -4.49 7.36 -22.39
C TYR A 128 -5.88 7.21 -21.77
N ALA A 129 -5.97 6.77 -20.51
CA ALA A 129 -7.24 6.61 -19.81
C ALA A 129 -8.00 7.93 -19.70
N SER A 130 -7.30 9.00 -19.38
CA SER A 130 -7.83 10.38 -19.33
C SER A 130 -8.44 10.81 -20.67
N GLN A 131 -7.71 10.60 -21.78
CA GLN A 131 -8.20 10.96 -23.11
C GLN A 131 -9.40 10.12 -23.54
N GLN A 132 -9.39 8.81 -23.26
CA GLN A 132 -10.51 7.94 -23.58
C GLN A 132 -11.76 8.30 -22.76
N LEU A 133 -11.60 8.63 -21.49
CA LEU A 133 -12.70 9.04 -20.61
C LEU A 133 -13.35 10.35 -21.09
N ILE A 134 -12.56 11.32 -21.55
CA ILE A 134 -13.06 12.56 -22.16
C ILE A 134 -13.80 12.27 -23.47
N ALA A 135 -13.27 11.34 -24.28
CA ALA A 135 -13.87 11.01 -25.57
C ALA A 135 -15.18 10.20 -25.45
N SER A 136 -15.30 9.37 -24.41
CA SER A 136 -16.47 8.51 -24.19
C SER A 136 -17.62 9.19 -23.45
N SER A 137 -17.37 10.35 -22.83
CA SER A 137 -18.33 10.98 -21.95
C SER A 137 -18.93 12.28 -22.52
N PRO A 138 -20.15 12.67 -22.10
CA PRO A 138 -20.78 13.91 -22.56
C PRO A 138 -19.96 15.17 -22.19
N LYS A 139 -19.98 16.20 -23.05
CA LYS A 139 -19.17 17.43 -22.88
C LYS A 139 -19.48 18.25 -21.62
N ASP A 140 -20.64 18.04 -20.99
CA ASP A 140 -21.11 18.81 -19.82
C ASP A 140 -21.18 17.98 -18.52
N ASP A 141 -20.54 16.81 -18.49
CA ASP A 141 -20.51 15.97 -17.29
C ASP A 141 -19.51 16.53 -16.26
N ALA A 142 -20.06 17.07 -15.17
CA ALA A 142 -19.29 17.72 -14.11
C ALA A 142 -18.43 16.73 -13.30
N GLN A 143 -18.78 15.44 -13.32
CA GLN A 143 -18.11 14.38 -12.57
C GLN A 143 -16.83 13.94 -13.28
N ILE A 144 -16.73 14.06 -14.62
CA ILE A 144 -15.49 13.79 -15.36
C ILE A 144 -14.34 14.63 -14.81
N ALA A 145 -14.56 15.91 -14.54
CA ALA A 145 -13.50 16.82 -14.08
C ALA A 145 -12.86 16.31 -12.77
N THR A 146 -13.70 15.83 -11.84
CA THR A 146 -13.26 15.26 -10.56
C THR A 146 -12.45 13.98 -10.75
N VAL A 147 -12.92 13.07 -11.61
CA VAL A 147 -12.25 11.79 -11.90
C VAL A 147 -10.93 12.02 -12.62
N LEU A 148 -10.95 12.86 -13.67
CA LEU A 148 -9.78 13.23 -14.45
C LEU A 148 -8.70 13.86 -13.56
N GLU A 149 -9.07 14.75 -12.65
CA GLU A 149 -8.12 15.34 -11.72
C GLU A 149 -7.52 14.29 -10.79
N THR A 150 -8.32 13.35 -10.30
CA THR A 150 -7.84 12.27 -9.43
C THR A 150 -6.84 11.40 -10.18
N LEU A 151 -7.13 10.98 -11.42
CA LEU A 151 -6.21 10.21 -12.26
C LEU A 151 -4.92 10.98 -12.54
N LEU A 152 -5.03 12.26 -12.94
CA LEU A 152 -3.87 13.10 -13.22
C LEU A 152 -3.03 13.40 -11.98
N SER A 153 -3.61 13.36 -10.77
CA SER A 153 -2.84 13.48 -9.53
C SER A 153 -1.94 12.27 -9.26
N GLN A 154 -2.30 11.09 -9.80
CA GLN A 154 -1.50 9.86 -9.72
C GLN A 154 -0.28 9.89 -10.64
N LYS A 155 -0.33 10.73 -11.69
CA LYS A 155 0.80 11.08 -12.54
C LYS A 155 1.76 11.90 -11.69
N GLY A 156 2.54 11.19 -10.88
CA GLY A 156 3.38 11.74 -9.82
C GLY A 156 4.00 13.04 -10.26
N SER A 157 3.62 14.12 -9.58
CA SER A 157 4.13 15.44 -9.93
C SER A 157 5.64 15.34 -10.01
N SER A 158 6.17 15.57 -11.21
CA SER A 158 7.58 15.35 -11.53
C SER A 158 8.50 16.34 -10.78
N GLY A 159 7.94 17.20 -9.93
CA GLY A 159 8.64 18.05 -8.98
C GLY A 159 8.39 17.60 -7.54
N ARG A 160 9.46 17.48 -6.75
CA ARG A 160 9.36 17.37 -5.28
C ARG A 160 8.46 18.50 -4.75
N VAL A 161 7.27 18.16 -4.25
CA VAL A 161 6.34 19.14 -3.65
C VAL A 161 7.06 19.93 -2.58
N ASN A 162 7.18 21.24 -2.78
CA ASN A 162 7.80 22.12 -1.82
C ASN A 162 6.80 22.43 -0.71
N ARG A 163 7.02 21.80 0.44
CA ARG A 163 6.17 21.95 1.63
C ARG A 163 5.91 23.40 2.03
N LYS A 164 6.88 24.31 1.83
CA LYS A 164 6.71 25.73 2.17
C LYS A 164 5.72 26.41 1.21
N LYS A 165 5.91 26.23 -0.10
CA LYS A 165 5.00 26.76 -1.14
C LYS A 165 3.59 26.17 -0.99
N LEU A 166 3.49 24.87 -0.73
CA LEU A 166 2.21 24.20 -0.48
C LEU A 166 1.48 24.84 0.71
N GLN A 167 2.20 25.11 1.80
CA GLN A 167 1.63 25.72 2.99
C GLN A 167 1.20 27.18 2.75
N GLU A 168 1.95 27.92 1.93
CA GLU A 168 1.59 29.28 1.52
C GLU A 168 0.29 29.30 0.71
N ILE A 169 0.16 28.44 -0.29
CA ILE A 169 -1.06 28.33 -1.12
C ILE A 169 -2.24 27.93 -0.24
N PHE A 170 -2.09 26.94 0.66
CA PHE A 170 -3.14 26.58 1.61
C PHE A 170 -3.53 27.74 2.53
N ASN A 171 -2.58 28.55 3.00
CA ASN A 171 -2.89 29.69 3.85
C ASN A 171 -3.72 30.74 3.09
N GLN A 172 -3.36 31.01 1.83
CA GLN A 172 -4.10 31.94 0.97
C GLN A 172 -5.50 31.43 0.67
N THR A 173 -5.67 30.15 0.29
CA THR A 173 -7.00 29.59 0.04
C THR A 173 -7.86 29.56 1.30
N ASN A 174 -7.28 29.29 2.48
CA ASN A 174 -8.00 29.35 3.75
C ASN A 174 -8.43 30.78 4.12
N GLN A 175 -7.64 31.79 3.77
CA GLN A 175 -8.04 33.20 3.92
C GLN A 175 -9.23 33.52 3.04
N ILE A 176 -9.21 33.11 1.76
CA ILE A 176 -10.35 33.25 0.84
C ILE A 176 -11.59 32.56 1.42
N THR A 177 -11.47 31.31 1.89
CA THR A 177 -12.55 30.56 2.56
C THR A 177 -13.14 31.33 3.73
N THR A 178 -12.29 31.93 4.57
CA THR A 178 -12.71 32.70 5.75
C THR A 178 -13.41 34.00 5.35
N ASP A 179 -12.84 34.73 4.39
CA ASP A 179 -13.36 36.01 3.93
C ASP A 179 -14.73 35.85 3.25
N VAL A 180 -14.90 34.83 2.41
CA VAL A 180 -16.18 34.53 1.76
C VAL A 180 -17.24 34.18 2.81
N ALA A 181 -16.94 33.26 3.73
CA ALA A 181 -17.89 32.88 4.78
C ALA A 181 -18.33 34.06 5.66
N LEU A 182 -17.38 34.94 6.04
CA LEU A 182 -17.67 36.13 6.83
C LEU A 182 -18.39 37.23 6.04
N LYS A 183 -18.10 37.39 4.74
CA LYS A 183 -18.84 38.30 3.86
C LYS A 183 -20.30 37.86 3.74
N MET A 184 -20.55 36.59 3.43
CA MET A 184 -21.92 36.05 3.35
C MET A 184 -22.71 36.20 4.65
N ALA A 185 -22.04 36.07 5.81
CA ALA A 185 -22.67 36.31 7.11
C ALA A 185 -22.98 37.81 7.36
N ARG A 186 -22.12 38.72 6.88
CA ARG A 186 -22.32 40.18 7.00
C ARG A 186 -23.40 40.70 6.05
N ASP A 187 -23.44 40.18 4.83
CA ASP A 187 -24.40 40.57 3.79
C ASP A 187 -25.81 40.02 4.07
N GLY A 188 -25.97 39.25 5.15
CA GLY A 188 -27.24 38.65 5.54
C GLY A 188 -27.68 37.48 4.67
N GLU A 189 -26.81 37.01 3.76
CA GLU A 189 -27.09 35.85 2.91
C GLU A 189 -27.25 34.57 3.74
N ILE A 190 -26.54 34.46 4.87
CA ILE A 190 -26.47 33.24 5.70
C ILE A 190 -26.43 33.56 7.20
N ASP A 191 -26.97 32.65 8.03
CA ASP A 191 -26.91 32.78 9.49
C ASP A 191 -25.46 32.80 10.01
N PRO A 192 -25.08 33.77 10.86
CA PRO A 192 -23.73 33.88 11.41
C PRO A 192 -23.27 32.64 12.19
N ASN A 193 -24.18 31.89 12.83
CA ASN A 193 -23.81 30.65 13.51
C ASN A 193 -23.51 29.53 12.51
N THR A 194 -24.21 29.49 11.37
CA THR A 194 -23.91 28.56 10.28
C THR A 194 -22.52 28.84 9.71
N ALA A 195 -22.18 30.11 9.44
CA ALA A 195 -20.85 30.49 8.97
C ALA A 195 -19.74 30.12 9.96
N GLN A 196 -19.93 30.36 11.26
CA GLN A 196 -18.98 29.92 12.29
C GLN A 196 -18.87 28.40 12.40
N THR A 197 -19.98 27.68 12.24
CA THR A 197 -19.99 26.21 12.27
C THR A 197 -19.24 25.64 11.07
N TYR A 198 -19.42 26.23 9.89
CA TYR A 198 -18.68 25.88 8.68
C TYR A 198 -17.16 26.07 8.89
N LEU A 199 -16.72 27.24 9.38
CA LEU A 199 -15.30 27.52 9.61
C LEU A 199 -14.66 26.55 10.63
N ARG A 200 -15.39 26.19 11.69
CA ARG A 200 -14.90 25.19 12.66
C ARG A 200 -14.76 23.80 12.05
N LEU A 201 -15.66 23.43 11.14
CA LEU A 201 -15.64 22.14 10.46
C LEU A 201 -14.52 22.08 9.40
N SER A 202 -14.37 23.14 8.60
CA SER A 202 -13.33 23.27 7.58
C SER A 202 -11.91 23.24 8.19
N GLN A 203 -11.69 23.91 9.33
CA GLN A 203 -10.40 23.85 10.06
C GLN A 203 -10.05 22.46 10.60
N PHE A 204 -11.01 21.54 10.72
CA PHE A 204 -10.74 20.17 11.13
C PHE A 204 -10.09 19.35 10.02
N HIS A 205 -10.33 19.69 8.75
CA HIS A 205 -9.80 18.98 7.59
C HIS A 205 -8.38 19.43 7.24
N SER A 206 -8.05 20.72 7.39
CA SER A 206 -6.69 21.25 7.18
C SER A 206 -5.63 20.68 8.14
N ARG A 207 -6.05 20.13 9.28
CA ARG A 207 -5.17 19.41 10.23
C ARG A 207 -5.04 17.91 9.92
N PHE A 208 -5.84 17.37 9.01
CA PHE A 208 -5.86 15.95 8.67
C PHE A 208 -4.87 15.60 7.56
N THR A 209 -4.57 16.53 6.65
CA THR A 209 -3.63 16.31 5.53
C THR A 209 -2.16 16.56 5.90
N GLN A 210 -1.86 17.26 7.00
CA GLN A 210 -0.48 17.57 7.44
C GLN A 210 0.06 16.74 8.62
N GLY A 211 -0.74 15.85 9.22
CA GLY A 211 -0.31 15.02 10.34
C GLY A 211 0.45 13.75 9.91
N SER A 212 1.61 13.48 10.51
CA SER A 212 2.34 12.21 10.36
C SER A 212 1.38 11.00 10.42
N ARG A 213 1.46 10.07 9.46
CA ARG A 213 0.59 8.88 9.33
C ARG A 213 0.41 8.13 10.67
N PHE A 214 1.43 8.18 11.54
CA PHE A 214 1.41 7.61 12.89
C PHE A 214 0.41 8.30 13.86
N LYS A 215 0.28 9.63 13.82
CA LYS A 215 -0.71 10.37 14.63
C LYS A 215 -2.14 10.12 14.15
N GLN A 216 -2.33 9.88 12.85
CA GLN A 216 -3.64 9.50 12.29
C GLN A 216 -4.05 8.08 12.75
N PHE A 217 -3.11 7.14 12.75
CA PHE A 217 -3.31 5.79 13.31
C PHE A 217 -3.69 5.83 14.81
N LEU A 218 -2.98 6.61 15.61
CA LEU A 218 -3.27 6.78 17.04
C LEU A 218 -4.65 7.40 17.30
N ARG A 219 -5.10 8.38 16.49
CA ARG A 219 -6.45 8.95 16.62
C ARG A 219 -7.55 7.97 16.20
N ARG A 220 -7.34 7.15 15.16
CA ARG A 220 -8.27 6.06 14.81
C ARG A 220 -8.40 5.05 15.96
N GLY A 221 -7.27 4.66 16.57
CA GLY A 221 -7.25 3.84 17.79
C GLY A 221 -8.00 4.49 18.96
N SER A 222 -7.86 5.81 19.14
CA SER A 222 -8.57 6.57 20.18
C SER A 222 -10.08 6.64 19.97
N PHE A 223 -10.56 6.74 18.72
CA PHE A 223 -11.98 6.75 18.38
C PHE A 223 -12.63 5.38 18.60
N VAL A 224 -11.92 4.29 18.29
CA VAL A 224 -12.34 2.91 18.60
C VAL A 224 -12.41 2.70 20.11
N LEU A 225 -11.41 3.18 20.86
CA LEU A 225 -11.40 3.18 22.32
C LEU A 225 -12.52 4.03 22.93
N LEU A 226 -12.87 5.16 22.33
CA LEU A 226 -13.99 6.00 22.76
C LEU A 226 -15.34 5.32 22.51
N ARG A 227 -15.53 4.64 21.37
CA ARG A 227 -16.73 3.82 21.08
C ARG A 227 -16.85 2.62 22.04
N LEU A 228 -15.73 2.02 22.42
CA LEU A 228 -15.68 0.94 23.42
C LEU A 228 -15.93 1.44 24.87
N ARG A 229 -15.45 2.65 25.22
CA ARG A 229 -15.75 3.28 26.52
C ARG A 229 -17.18 3.82 26.62
N GLY A 230 -17.75 4.30 25.52
CA GLY A 230 -19.15 4.74 25.45
C GLY A 230 -20.15 3.60 25.70
N LYS A 231 -19.83 2.38 25.27
CA LYS A 231 -20.63 1.19 25.58
C LYS A 231 -20.54 0.72 27.04
N ARG A 232 -19.53 1.14 27.81
CA ARG A 232 -19.38 0.75 29.23
C ARG A 232 -20.10 1.65 30.23
N LYS A 233 -20.60 2.83 29.82
CA LYS A 233 -21.43 3.71 30.68
C LYS A 233 -22.92 3.80 30.27
N VAL A 234 -23.35 3.08 29.24
CA VAL A 234 -24.77 2.96 28.84
C VAL A 234 -25.33 1.59 29.26
N GLY A 235 -25.04 1.19 30.51
CA GLY A 235 -25.44 -0.11 31.08
C GLY A 235 -26.23 -0.05 32.38
N ARG A 236 -26.49 1.15 32.95
CA ARG A 236 -27.25 1.29 34.21
C ARG A 236 -28.06 2.58 34.27
N GLN A 237 -29.00 2.76 33.35
CA GLN A 237 -30.20 3.58 33.57
C GLN A 237 -31.26 3.28 32.50
N ARG A 238 -31.66 2.02 32.41
CA ARG A 238 -32.75 1.56 31.55
C ARG A 238 -33.70 0.77 32.43
N ASN A 239 -34.56 1.50 33.15
CA ASN A 239 -35.83 1.04 33.72
C ASN A 239 -36.54 2.22 34.43
N GLN A 240 -36.94 3.21 33.64
CA GLN A 240 -38.17 3.94 33.91
C GLN A 240 -38.90 4.05 32.57
N PRO A 241 -40.12 3.51 32.42
CA PRO A 241 -40.89 3.69 31.21
C PRO A 241 -41.31 5.16 31.13
N ARG A 242 -40.53 5.97 30.40
CA ARG A 242 -40.94 7.32 30.04
C ARG A 242 -42.06 7.20 29.01
N LYS A 243 -43.29 7.45 29.46
CA LYS A 243 -44.47 7.69 28.64
C LYS A 243 -44.11 8.59 27.46
N SER A 244 -44.41 8.10 26.27
CA SER A 244 -44.06 8.65 24.97
C SER A 244 -45.08 9.69 24.47
N ASP A 245 -45.34 10.75 25.26
CA ASP A 245 -46.31 11.80 24.88
C ASP A 245 -45.73 13.22 24.86
N PHE A 246 -44.42 13.38 24.71
CA PHE A 246 -43.84 14.72 24.57
C PHE A 246 -42.58 14.69 23.70
N LYS A 247 -42.71 14.99 22.38
CA LYS A 247 -41.70 15.67 21.50
C LYS A 247 -41.90 15.52 19.97
N SER A 248 -43.10 15.25 19.46
CA SER A 248 -43.32 15.32 18.00
C SER A 248 -43.10 16.73 17.42
N ARG A 249 -43.52 17.80 18.11
CA ARG A 249 -43.33 19.20 17.64
C ARG A 249 -41.88 19.74 17.71
N SER A 250 -41.03 19.16 18.55
CA SER A 250 -39.64 19.64 18.74
C SER A 250 -38.63 18.95 17.80
N PHE A 251 -39.00 17.80 17.23
CA PHE A 251 -38.22 17.13 16.19
C PHE A 251 -38.36 17.88 14.87
N ASP A 252 -39.57 18.31 14.50
CA ASP A 252 -39.82 19.02 13.24
C ASP A 252 -39.11 20.37 13.14
N GLN A 253 -39.05 21.17 14.22
CA GLN A 253 -38.29 22.43 14.19
C GLN A 253 -36.77 22.20 14.12
N ARG A 254 -36.28 21.10 14.69
CA ARG A 254 -34.86 20.75 14.62
C ARG A 254 -34.48 20.23 13.24
N THR A 255 -35.31 19.41 12.60
CA THR A 255 -35.10 18.93 11.24
C THR A 255 -35.12 20.08 10.24
N VAL A 256 -36.07 21.02 10.35
CA VAL A 256 -36.12 22.23 9.51
C VAL A 256 -34.89 23.12 9.71
N LYS A 257 -34.44 23.33 10.96
CA LYS A 257 -33.22 24.11 11.23
C LYS A 257 -31.96 23.42 10.70
N LEU A 258 -31.87 22.09 10.84
CA LEU A 258 -30.78 21.27 10.30
C LEU A 258 -30.76 21.30 8.76
N GLN A 259 -31.92 21.26 8.14
CA GLN A 259 -32.07 21.33 6.68
C GLN A 259 -31.66 22.71 6.15
N LYS A 260 -32.14 23.79 6.77
CA LYS A 260 -31.70 25.15 6.43
C LYS A 260 -30.20 25.33 6.64
N MET A 261 -29.65 24.81 7.73
CA MET A 261 -28.21 24.83 7.97
C MET A 261 -27.44 24.05 6.90
N ARG A 262 -27.95 22.90 6.43
CA ARG A 262 -27.35 22.13 5.33
C ARG A 262 -27.39 22.91 4.02
N GLU A 263 -28.51 23.52 3.68
CA GLU A 263 -28.66 24.37 2.48
C GLU A 263 -27.71 25.56 2.50
N ASP A 264 -27.64 26.25 3.64
CA ASP A 264 -26.72 27.37 3.84
C ASP A 264 -25.26 26.90 3.73
N MET A 265 -24.90 25.72 4.27
CA MET A 265 -23.56 25.13 4.13
C MET A 265 -23.21 24.85 2.67
N VAL A 266 -24.14 24.31 1.88
CA VAL A 266 -23.96 24.07 0.44
C VAL A 266 -23.74 25.39 -0.31
N LYS A 267 -24.50 26.45 0.04
CA LYS A 267 -24.33 27.78 -0.55
C LYS A 267 -22.95 28.38 -0.25
N ILE A 268 -22.50 28.28 1.01
CA ILE A 268 -21.14 28.69 1.41
C ILE A 268 -20.11 27.93 0.57
N GLU A 269 -20.25 26.60 0.52
CA GLU A 269 -19.30 25.72 -0.16
C GLU A 269 -19.18 26.03 -1.66
N ASN A 270 -20.32 26.23 -2.35
CA ASN A 270 -20.33 26.55 -3.78
C ASN A 270 -19.59 27.86 -4.08
N LYS A 271 -19.85 28.92 -3.31
CA LYS A 271 -19.23 30.24 -3.52
C LYS A 271 -17.74 30.23 -3.17
N ILE A 272 -17.36 29.49 -2.12
CA ILE A 272 -15.95 29.29 -1.77
C ILE A 272 -15.22 28.52 -2.85
N TYR A 273 -15.80 27.41 -3.30
CA TYR A 273 -15.23 26.56 -4.33
C TYR A 273 -14.96 27.35 -5.61
N GLU A 274 -15.95 28.13 -6.08
CA GLU A 274 -15.80 28.99 -7.25
C GLU A 274 -14.62 29.96 -7.11
N GLN A 275 -14.54 30.71 -6.00
CA GLN A 275 -13.47 31.68 -5.81
C GLN A 275 -12.09 31.03 -5.63
N VAL A 276 -12.02 29.92 -4.91
CA VAL A 276 -10.75 29.19 -4.71
C VAL A 276 -10.28 28.59 -6.02
N MET A 277 -11.17 28.03 -6.84
CA MET A 277 -10.78 27.46 -8.13
C MET A 277 -10.32 28.54 -9.13
N THR A 278 -10.96 29.70 -9.15
CA THR A 278 -10.47 30.85 -9.94
C THR A 278 -9.08 31.27 -9.45
N TYR A 279 -8.88 31.40 -8.14
CA TYR A 279 -7.56 31.71 -7.57
C TYR A 279 -6.48 30.68 -7.96
N LEU A 280 -6.77 29.39 -7.81
CA LEU A 280 -5.84 28.31 -8.14
C LEU A 280 -5.56 28.20 -9.64
N LYS A 281 -6.47 28.66 -10.49
CA LYS A 281 -6.25 28.76 -11.93
C LYS A 281 -5.31 29.91 -12.27
N ASP A 282 -5.52 31.07 -11.68
CA ASP A 282 -4.72 32.28 -11.93
C ASP A 282 -3.32 32.19 -11.31
N ALA A 283 -3.20 31.50 -10.18
CA ALA A 283 -1.94 31.26 -9.49
C ALA A 283 -1.12 30.10 -10.09
N ALA A 284 -1.57 29.47 -11.19
CA ALA A 284 -0.92 28.30 -11.78
C ALA A 284 0.27 28.64 -12.70
N ASN A 285 1.43 28.07 -12.37
CA ASN A 285 2.70 28.26 -13.06
C ASN A 285 3.37 26.88 -13.25
N THR A 286 4.36 26.80 -14.14
CA THR A 286 5.15 25.57 -14.35
C THR A 286 5.88 25.11 -13.08
N ASP A 287 6.25 26.04 -12.20
CA ASP A 287 7.01 25.81 -10.97
C ASP A 287 6.20 25.39 -9.73
N ASN A 288 4.89 25.63 -9.73
CA ASN A 288 4.00 25.38 -8.58
C ASN A 288 2.80 24.47 -8.96
N SER A 289 2.84 23.89 -10.16
CA SER A 289 1.80 22.98 -10.67
C SER A 289 1.56 21.80 -9.72
N ALA A 290 2.62 21.31 -9.08
CA ALA A 290 2.58 20.24 -8.07
C ALA A 290 1.74 20.63 -6.86
N GLU A 291 2.06 21.77 -6.25
CA GLU A 291 1.40 22.26 -5.05
C GLU A 291 -0.05 22.64 -5.33
N ILE A 292 -0.31 23.25 -6.48
CA ILE A 292 -1.66 23.65 -6.89
C ILE A 292 -2.54 22.44 -7.12
N SER A 293 -2.03 21.38 -7.76
CA SER A 293 -2.78 20.14 -7.93
C SER A 293 -3.17 19.53 -6.58
N VAL A 294 -2.25 19.54 -5.60
CA VAL A 294 -2.55 19.04 -4.24
C VAL A 294 -3.64 19.86 -3.54
N VAL A 295 -3.58 21.19 -3.64
CA VAL A 295 -4.59 22.06 -3.03
C VAL A 295 -5.93 21.92 -3.74
N ARG A 296 -5.93 21.90 -5.08
CA ARG A 296 -7.12 21.70 -5.90
C ARG A 296 -7.84 20.40 -5.54
N HIS A 297 -7.10 19.30 -5.42
CA HIS A 297 -7.65 18.01 -5.04
C HIS A 297 -8.30 18.06 -3.65
N SER A 298 -7.68 18.74 -2.68
CA SER A 298 -8.25 18.89 -1.33
C SER A 298 -9.57 19.66 -1.33
N TYR A 299 -9.75 20.66 -2.20
CA TYR A 299 -11.00 21.41 -2.32
C TYR A 299 -12.06 20.64 -3.11
N ASN A 300 -11.68 19.86 -4.11
CA ASN A 300 -12.60 18.96 -4.82
C ASN A 300 -13.19 17.89 -3.91
N GLU A 301 -12.35 17.21 -3.12
CA GLU A 301 -12.79 16.20 -2.15
C GLU A 301 -13.71 16.82 -1.09
N HIS A 302 -13.43 18.06 -0.68
CA HIS A 302 -14.30 18.78 0.25
C HIS A 302 -15.64 19.12 -0.40
N HIS A 303 -15.62 19.65 -1.63
CA HIS A 303 -16.81 20.08 -2.36
C HIS A 303 -17.76 18.92 -2.71
N SER A 304 -17.22 17.77 -3.14
CA SER A 304 -18.03 16.59 -3.50
C SER A 304 -18.86 16.07 -2.32
N ARG A 305 -18.38 16.21 -1.09
CA ARG A 305 -19.10 15.82 0.14
C ARG A 305 -20.36 16.65 0.39
N TYR A 306 -20.42 17.89 -0.08
CA TYR A 306 -21.61 18.75 0.06
C TYR A 306 -22.56 18.64 -1.14
N ARG A 307 -22.06 18.17 -2.30
CA ARG A 307 -22.87 17.91 -3.50
C ARG A 307 -23.56 16.55 -3.54
N ALA A 308 -23.18 15.59 -2.68
CA ALA A 308 -23.63 14.20 -2.77
C ALA A 308 -25.16 14.01 -2.70
N ASP A 309 -25.83 14.16 -3.85
CA ASP A 309 -26.94 13.32 -4.24
C ASP A 309 -26.38 11.96 -4.63
N GLN A 310 -27.13 10.90 -4.33
CA GLN A 310 -26.71 9.52 -4.58
C GLN A 310 -26.37 9.28 -6.06
N ALA A 311 -27.07 9.97 -6.97
CA ALA A 311 -26.85 9.88 -8.42
C ALA A 311 -25.46 10.40 -8.85
N ASP A 312 -24.95 11.46 -8.23
CA ASP A 312 -23.63 12.02 -8.56
C ASP A 312 -22.51 11.06 -8.13
N GLN A 313 -22.68 10.39 -6.99
CA GLN A 313 -21.73 9.38 -6.50
C GLN A 313 -21.73 8.13 -7.38
N GLU A 314 -22.91 7.67 -7.82
CA GLU A 314 -23.02 6.55 -8.75
C GLU A 314 -22.37 6.88 -10.09
N ARG A 315 -22.55 8.12 -10.59
CA ARG A 315 -21.91 8.57 -11.83
C ARG A 315 -20.38 8.67 -11.70
N GLU A 316 -19.88 9.20 -10.59
CA GLU A 316 -18.44 9.26 -10.30
C GLU A 316 -17.82 7.84 -10.23
N GLN A 317 -18.50 6.90 -9.57
CA GLN A 317 -18.08 5.50 -9.52
C GLN A 317 -18.03 4.83 -10.88
N GLU A 318 -19.02 5.07 -11.73
CA GLU A 318 -19.04 4.55 -13.09
C GLU A 318 -17.84 5.07 -13.89
N LEU A 319 -17.57 6.38 -13.80
CA LEU A 319 -16.44 7.01 -14.48
C LEU A 319 -15.08 6.48 -13.99
N PHE A 320 -14.90 6.24 -12.69
CA PHE A 320 -13.69 5.60 -12.17
C PHE A 320 -13.54 4.16 -12.68
N LEU A 321 -14.62 3.38 -12.71
CA LEU A 321 -14.57 2.01 -13.24
C LEU A 321 -14.21 2.01 -14.73
N GLN A 322 -14.76 2.93 -15.51
CA GLN A 322 -14.40 3.12 -16.92
C GLN A 322 -12.93 3.52 -17.08
N ALA A 323 -12.44 4.43 -16.23
CA ALA A 323 -11.03 4.84 -16.24
C ALA A 323 -10.09 3.65 -15.99
N PHE A 324 -10.35 2.84 -14.96
CA PHE A 324 -9.55 1.63 -14.70
C PHE A 324 -9.60 0.66 -15.87
N GLN A 325 -10.76 0.47 -16.50
CA GLN A 325 -10.86 -0.36 -17.71
C GLN A 325 -9.97 0.17 -18.86
N TYR A 326 -9.90 1.48 -19.06
CA TYR A 326 -8.99 2.06 -20.05
C TYR A 326 -7.51 1.85 -19.69
N GLU A 327 -7.15 1.95 -18.42
CA GLU A 327 -5.79 1.64 -17.94
C GLU A 327 -5.43 0.17 -18.21
N TYR A 328 -6.32 -0.77 -17.87
CA TYR A 328 -6.15 -2.20 -18.17
C TYR A 328 -5.96 -2.44 -19.67
N ASN A 329 -6.77 -1.81 -20.52
CA ASN A 329 -6.70 -1.93 -21.97
C ASN A 329 -5.39 -1.36 -22.53
N TYR A 330 -4.90 -0.24 -22.00
CA TYR A 330 -3.61 0.32 -22.37
C TYR A 330 -2.46 -0.65 -22.08
N VAL A 331 -2.43 -1.23 -20.87
CA VAL A 331 -1.40 -2.19 -20.48
C VAL A 331 -1.49 -3.44 -21.35
N GLN A 332 -2.71 -3.96 -21.59
CA GLN A 332 -2.93 -5.16 -22.39
C GLN A 332 -2.44 -4.97 -23.82
N THR A 333 -2.85 -3.88 -24.48
CA THR A 333 -2.46 -3.59 -25.86
C THR A 333 -0.96 -3.31 -25.97
N SER A 334 -0.37 -2.64 -24.98
CA SER A 334 1.07 -2.33 -24.96
C SER A 334 1.93 -3.58 -24.75
N VAL A 335 1.48 -4.55 -23.94
CA VAL A 335 2.15 -5.86 -23.80
C VAL A 335 2.02 -6.67 -25.09
N GLN A 336 0.84 -6.71 -25.71
CA GLN A 336 0.60 -7.47 -26.94
C GLN A 336 1.38 -6.90 -28.13
N SER A 337 1.50 -5.59 -28.24
CA SER A 337 2.27 -4.92 -29.30
C SER A 337 3.78 -4.95 -29.06
N GLY A 338 4.26 -5.53 -27.96
CA GLY A 338 5.67 -5.53 -27.57
C GLY A 338 6.25 -4.17 -27.20
N ARG A 339 5.41 -3.15 -26.92
CA ARG A 339 5.86 -1.82 -26.47
C ARG A 339 6.37 -1.84 -25.03
N ILE A 340 5.77 -2.68 -24.18
CA ILE A 340 6.21 -2.91 -22.80
C ILE A 340 6.48 -4.39 -22.57
N SER A 341 7.46 -4.69 -21.71
CA SER A 341 7.74 -6.07 -21.33
C SER A 341 6.60 -6.68 -20.51
N LYS A 342 6.41 -8.01 -20.58
CA LYS A 342 5.41 -8.72 -19.75
C LYS A 342 5.59 -8.43 -18.25
N LYS A 343 6.84 -8.25 -17.80
CA LYS A 343 7.16 -7.94 -16.40
C LYS A 343 6.70 -6.52 -16.03
N LEU A 344 6.95 -5.53 -16.89
CA LEU A 344 6.47 -4.16 -16.71
C LEU A 344 4.94 -4.11 -16.71
N GLY A 345 4.30 -4.84 -17.64
CA GLY A 345 2.84 -4.94 -17.69
C GLY A 345 2.25 -5.51 -16.40
N ASN A 346 2.86 -6.56 -15.83
CA ASN A 346 2.43 -7.12 -14.55
C ASN A 346 2.55 -6.12 -13.39
N GLU A 347 3.62 -5.31 -13.36
CA GLU A 347 3.80 -4.27 -12.35
C GLU A 347 2.70 -3.20 -12.45
N LEU A 348 2.38 -2.75 -13.68
CA LEU A 348 1.30 -1.79 -13.91
C LEU A 348 -0.06 -2.37 -13.53
N TYR A 349 -0.35 -3.63 -13.86
CA TYR A 349 -1.60 -4.29 -13.43
C TYR A 349 -1.74 -4.37 -11.92
N GLN A 350 -0.65 -4.66 -11.20
CA GLN A 350 -0.68 -4.67 -9.74
C GLN A 350 -1.00 -3.30 -9.16
N GLN A 351 -0.50 -2.23 -9.78
CA GLN A 351 -0.79 -0.86 -9.38
C GLN A 351 -2.26 -0.52 -9.60
N ILE A 352 -2.79 -0.76 -10.82
CA ILE A 352 -4.21 -0.54 -11.14
C ILE A 352 -5.10 -1.29 -10.15
N SER A 353 -4.82 -2.58 -9.88
CA SER A 353 -5.60 -3.38 -8.93
C SER A 353 -5.52 -2.84 -7.51
N THR A 354 -4.37 -2.31 -7.09
CA THR A 354 -4.21 -1.69 -5.77
C THR A 354 -5.03 -0.41 -5.65
N ASP A 355 -5.02 0.42 -6.70
CA ASP A 355 -5.74 1.69 -6.76
C ASP A 355 -7.26 1.47 -6.84
N GLU A 356 -7.71 0.49 -7.63
CA GLU A 356 -9.10 0.05 -7.70
C GLU A 356 -9.61 -0.42 -6.33
N LEU A 357 -8.86 -1.27 -5.64
CA LEU A 357 -9.21 -1.73 -4.29
C LEU A 357 -9.26 -0.58 -3.27
N ALA A 358 -8.31 0.35 -3.33
CA ALA A 358 -8.29 1.52 -2.47
C ALA A 358 -9.52 2.42 -2.70
N TYR A 359 -9.91 2.61 -3.96
CA TYR A 359 -11.12 3.32 -4.34
C TYR A 359 -12.38 2.63 -3.80
N MET A 360 -12.54 1.32 -4.06
CA MET A 360 -13.70 0.55 -3.59
C MET A 360 -13.86 0.58 -2.06
N GLN A 361 -12.76 0.58 -1.30
CA GLN A 361 -12.79 0.69 0.16
C GLN A 361 -13.25 2.06 0.66
N ASN A 362 -12.92 3.13 -0.06
CA ASN A 362 -13.35 4.48 0.29
C ASN A 362 -14.83 4.70 -0.01
N VAL A 363 -15.35 4.08 -1.07
CA VAL A 363 -16.78 4.13 -1.43
C VAL A 363 -17.66 3.35 -0.45
N ALA A 364 -17.14 2.28 0.14
CA ALA A 364 -17.90 1.40 1.05
C ALA A 364 -18.07 1.93 2.49
N ASN A 365 -17.44 3.06 2.85
CA ASN A 365 -17.46 3.66 4.20
C ASN A 365 -18.21 4.99 4.22
#